data_AF-A0A7C4Y7V8-F1
#
_entry.id   AF-A0A7C4Y7V8-F1
#
_cell.length_a   1.000
_cell.length_b   1.000
_cell.length_c   1.000
_cell.angle_alpha   90.00
_cell.angle_beta   90.00
_cell.angle_gamma   90.00
#
_symmetry.space_group_name_H-M   'P 1'
#
loop_
_entity.id
_entity.type
_entity.pdbx_description
1 polymer ?
#
loop_
_entity_poly.entity_id
_entity_poly.type
_entity_poly.pdbx_seq_one_letter_code
_entity_poly.pdbx_strand_id
1 'polypeptide(L)'
;MRSYQINKIMKTLFLSLAASVLLLSCDKEPIGPTGPDPLGPGDYLSFADFRALYPGSGEYLIPTGTKRIRGQVISNNTNEANGVYRLQDESGSGIYLYTVIGSPVYPMGTVLDINATGGGKLLLYNGDLELMSVPQANITQVSGTINITPRVATVADIITNKNTWASSLVKINNVTSISQASSNSTGVTYNVTDATGTLSMFVRTASGITVNTSGTSVTGYVSIYNTTTQIGIRTAADIQ
;
A
#
# COMPACT_ATOMS: atom_id res chain seq x y z
N MET A 1 -13.40 -88.58 7.37
CA MET A 1 -12.05 -89.19 7.29
C MET A 1 -11.01 -88.08 7.38
N ARG A 2 -10.17 -88.10 8.43
CA ARG A 2 -8.78 -87.58 8.57
C ARG A 2 -8.46 -86.14 8.10
N SER A 3 -7.73 -85.26 8.79
CA SER A 3 -6.98 -85.17 10.07
C SER A 3 -6.54 -83.69 10.15
N TYR A 4 -6.86 -82.88 11.17
CA TYR A 4 -6.11 -82.62 12.42
C TYR A 4 -4.58 -82.37 12.29
N GLN A 5 -4.14 -81.12 12.50
CA GLN A 5 -2.90 -80.60 13.15
C GLN A 5 -3.11 -79.07 13.28
N ILE A 6 -3.30 -78.37 14.41
CA ILE A 6 -2.59 -78.19 15.69
C ILE A 6 -1.17 -77.59 15.60
N ASN A 7 -1.05 -76.39 16.21
CA ASN A 7 0.09 -75.69 16.82
C ASN A 7 1.21 -75.07 15.95
N LYS A 8 1.31 -73.73 15.99
CA LYS A 8 2.36 -73.08 16.80
C LYS A 8 2.12 -71.57 17.01
N ILE A 9 2.09 -71.22 18.30
CA ILE A 9 2.26 -69.89 18.87
C ILE A 9 3.64 -69.35 18.48
N MET A 10 3.74 -68.12 17.98
CA MET A 10 4.93 -67.30 18.19
C MET A 10 4.57 -65.81 18.21
N LYS A 11 4.77 -65.23 19.39
CA LYS A 11 4.70 -63.81 19.71
C LYS A 11 5.82 -63.06 18.98
N THR A 12 5.50 -61.96 18.33
CA THR A 12 6.44 -60.84 18.23
C THR A 12 5.69 -59.51 18.26
N LEU A 13 5.74 -58.91 19.44
CA LEU A 13 5.33 -57.55 19.75
C LEU A 13 6.41 -56.62 19.21
N PHE A 14 6.12 -55.83 18.17
CA PHE A 14 6.97 -54.71 17.76
C PHE A 14 6.32 -53.41 18.23
N LEU A 15 6.85 -52.90 19.33
CA LEU A 15 6.55 -51.59 19.90
C LEU A 15 7.44 -50.58 19.17
N SER A 16 6.89 -49.83 18.20
CA SER A 16 7.60 -48.69 17.60
C SER A 16 7.11 -47.39 18.21
N LEU A 17 7.96 -46.82 19.07
CA LEU A 17 7.84 -45.50 19.68
C LEU A 17 8.03 -44.43 18.59
N ALA A 18 6.93 -43.84 18.09
CA ALA A 18 7.00 -42.67 17.23
C ALA A 18 7.12 -41.42 18.11
N ALA A 19 8.35 -40.94 18.28
CA ALA A 19 8.63 -39.67 18.93
C ALA A 19 8.03 -38.50 18.12
N SER A 20 7.31 -37.64 18.82
CA SER A 20 6.75 -36.39 18.32
C SER A 20 7.84 -35.48 17.74
N VAL A 21 7.65 -35.02 16.50
CA VAL A 21 8.30 -33.82 15.98
C VAL A 21 7.20 -32.81 15.71
N LEU A 22 6.96 -31.93 16.69
CA LEU A 22 6.21 -30.70 16.48
C LEU A 22 7.10 -29.80 15.60
N LEU A 23 6.82 -29.78 14.30
CA LEU A 23 7.35 -28.75 13.42
C LEU A 23 6.62 -27.45 13.75
N LEU A 24 7.21 -26.63 14.62
CA LEU A 24 6.95 -25.21 14.63
C LEU A 24 7.46 -24.68 13.27
N SER A 25 6.56 -24.59 12.28
CA SER A 25 6.81 -23.80 11.08
C SER A 25 6.93 -22.35 11.52
N CYS A 26 8.16 -21.88 11.71
CA CYS A 26 8.43 -20.47 11.62
C CYS A 26 8.20 -20.06 10.16
N ASP A 27 7.03 -19.50 9.86
CA ASP A 27 6.80 -18.69 8.67
C ASP A 27 7.69 -17.42 8.79
N LYS A 28 8.98 -17.59 8.58
CA LYS A 28 9.82 -16.48 8.14
C LYS A 28 9.66 -16.44 6.64
N GLU A 29 8.91 -15.45 6.16
CA GLU A 29 9.06 -15.03 4.76
C GLU A 29 10.57 -14.93 4.46
N PRO A 30 11.03 -15.36 3.26
CA PRO A 30 12.43 -15.25 2.91
C PRO A 30 12.89 -13.83 3.16
N ILE A 31 13.82 -13.67 4.09
CA ILE A 31 14.46 -12.37 4.33
C ILE A 31 15.14 -12.04 2.99
N GLY A 32 14.64 -11.02 2.30
CA GLY A 32 15.20 -10.58 1.03
C GLY A 32 16.71 -10.33 1.17
N PRO A 33 17.48 -10.43 0.06
CA PRO A 33 18.93 -10.28 0.11
C PRO A 33 19.33 -9.01 0.86
N THR A 34 20.15 -9.15 1.91
CA THR A 34 20.60 -8.04 2.77
C THR A 34 21.70 -7.18 2.13
N GLY A 35 21.83 -7.23 0.81
CA GLY A 35 22.75 -6.39 0.03
C GLY A 35 22.07 -5.08 -0.40
N PRO A 36 22.85 -4.08 -0.86
CA PRO A 36 22.30 -2.98 -1.63
C PRO A 36 21.54 -3.55 -2.83
N ASP A 37 20.38 -2.95 -3.16
CA ASP A 37 19.57 -3.36 -4.30
C ASP A 37 20.44 -3.42 -5.56
N PRO A 38 20.51 -4.57 -6.27
CA PRO A 38 21.29 -4.70 -7.49
C PRO A 38 20.81 -3.79 -8.63
N LEU A 39 19.60 -3.21 -8.54
CA LEU A 39 19.01 -2.32 -9.54
C LEU A 39 19.07 -0.85 -9.09
N GLY A 40 19.56 0.01 -9.97
CA GLY A 40 19.60 1.46 -9.78
C GLY A 40 18.35 2.18 -10.30
N PRO A 41 18.16 3.47 -9.99
CA PRO A 41 16.98 4.24 -10.40
C PRO A 41 16.68 4.22 -11.92
N GLY A 42 17.69 4.12 -12.79
CA GLY A 42 17.52 4.06 -14.26
C GLY A 42 17.00 2.71 -14.80
N ASP A 43 16.96 1.69 -13.94
CA ASP A 43 16.48 0.36 -14.30
C ASP A 43 14.96 0.23 -14.19
N TYR A 44 14.33 1.17 -13.48
CA TYR A 44 12.88 1.22 -13.25
C TYR A 44 12.18 2.22 -14.17
N LEU A 45 10.91 1.97 -14.47
CA LEU A 45 10.03 2.98 -15.05
C LEU A 45 9.52 3.89 -13.93
N SER A 46 9.61 5.21 -14.13
CA SER A 46 9.08 6.17 -13.16
C SER A 46 7.56 6.03 -13.04
N PHE A 47 6.99 6.37 -11.89
CA PHE A 47 5.55 6.44 -11.73
C PHE A 47 4.94 7.51 -12.63
N ALA A 48 5.66 8.59 -12.97
CA ALA A 48 5.18 9.55 -13.97
C ALA A 48 4.93 8.88 -15.33
N ASP A 49 5.93 8.16 -15.84
CA ASP A 49 5.85 7.48 -17.14
C ASP A 49 4.90 6.28 -17.10
N PHE A 50 4.87 5.55 -15.98
CA PHE A 50 3.96 4.43 -15.79
C PHE A 50 2.50 4.87 -15.79
N ARG A 51 2.17 5.98 -15.11
CA ARG A 51 0.82 6.58 -15.14
C ARG A 51 0.44 7.02 -16.55
N ALA A 52 1.40 7.54 -17.33
CA ALA A 52 1.16 7.98 -18.70
C ALA A 52 0.79 6.84 -19.67
N LEU A 53 0.97 5.57 -19.27
CA LEU A 53 0.45 4.42 -20.04
C LEU A 53 -1.07 4.36 -20.06
N TYR A 54 -1.75 4.93 -19.06
CA TYR A 54 -3.21 4.89 -18.97
C TYR A 54 -3.87 5.81 -20.00
N PRO A 55 -4.78 5.30 -20.87
CA PRO A 55 -5.40 6.09 -21.95
C PRO A 55 -6.48 7.07 -21.45
N GLY A 56 -6.74 7.14 -20.15
CA GLY A 56 -7.69 8.07 -19.54
C GLY A 56 -9.09 7.49 -19.25
N SER A 57 -9.43 6.31 -19.80
CA SER A 57 -10.69 5.62 -19.49
C SER A 57 -10.57 4.09 -19.64
N GLY A 58 -11.50 3.37 -19.00
CA GLY A 58 -11.57 1.92 -19.03
C GLY A 58 -10.50 1.21 -18.20
N GLU A 59 -10.36 -0.09 -18.41
CA GLU A 59 -9.22 -0.86 -17.89
C GLU A 59 -8.10 -0.87 -18.93
N TYR A 60 -6.87 -0.66 -18.49
CA TYR A 60 -5.67 -0.76 -19.31
C TYR A 60 -4.76 -1.87 -18.77
N LEU A 61 -4.63 -2.95 -19.53
CA LEU A 61 -3.72 -4.05 -19.20
C LEU A 61 -2.27 -3.61 -19.44
N ILE A 62 -1.41 -3.79 -18.44
CA ILE A 62 0.02 -3.45 -18.59
C ILE A 62 0.66 -4.38 -19.62
N PRO A 63 1.28 -3.84 -20.69
CA PRO A 63 1.91 -4.65 -21.73
C PRO A 63 3.04 -5.53 -21.22
N THR A 64 3.20 -6.69 -21.85
CA THR A 64 4.40 -7.53 -21.65
C THR A 64 5.65 -6.75 -22.04
N GLY A 65 6.70 -6.84 -21.23
CA GLY A 65 7.98 -6.14 -21.47
C GLY A 65 8.04 -4.72 -20.90
N THR A 66 6.95 -4.20 -20.33
CA THR A 66 7.02 -2.97 -19.51
C THR A 66 8.01 -3.19 -18.36
N LYS A 67 8.94 -2.23 -18.20
CA LYS A 67 9.91 -2.25 -17.11
C LYS A 67 9.21 -2.28 -15.74
N ARG A 68 9.88 -2.86 -14.74
CA ARG A 68 9.43 -2.84 -13.34
C ARG A 68 9.32 -1.40 -12.84
N ILE A 69 8.47 -1.19 -11.85
CA ILE A 69 8.33 0.10 -11.15
C ILE A 69 8.76 -0.07 -9.70
N ARG A 70 9.26 1.00 -9.09
CA ARG A 70 9.70 0.99 -7.69
C ARG A 70 9.22 2.23 -6.96
N GLY A 71 8.71 2.05 -5.75
CA GLY A 71 8.26 3.16 -4.92
C GLY A 71 8.22 2.82 -3.44
N GLN A 72 8.24 3.84 -2.60
CA GLN A 72 8.07 3.72 -1.17
C GLN A 72 6.60 3.86 -0.80
N VAL A 73 6.09 2.98 0.06
CA VAL A 73 4.76 3.13 0.66
C VAL A 73 4.73 4.37 1.54
N ILE A 74 3.94 5.37 1.16
CA ILE A 74 3.79 6.62 1.91
C ILE A 74 2.53 6.66 2.76
N SER A 75 1.53 5.81 2.49
CA SER A 75 0.28 5.76 3.25
C SER A 75 0.42 5.01 4.57
N ASN A 76 -0.39 5.37 5.55
CA ASN A 76 -0.65 4.50 6.70
C ASN A 76 -1.75 3.50 6.34
N ASN A 77 -1.42 2.21 6.35
CA ASN A 77 -2.32 1.11 6.01
C ASN A 77 -3.61 1.09 6.84
N THR A 78 -3.55 1.52 8.09
CA THR A 78 -4.72 1.57 8.99
C THR A 78 -5.61 2.79 8.71
N ASN A 79 -5.09 3.79 8.00
CA ASN A 79 -5.86 4.91 7.47
C ASN A 79 -6.28 4.70 6.00
N GLU A 80 -5.99 3.52 5.43
CA GLU A 80 -6.42 3.10 4.10
C GLU A 80 -7.46 1.98 4.16
N ALA A 81 -8.11 1.68 3.03
CA ALA A 81 -8.90 0.45 2.91
C ALA A 81 -7.98 -0.79 2.95
N ASN A 82 -8.53 -1.95 3.33
CA ASN A 82 -7.74 -3.18 3.33
C ASN A 82 -7.21 -3.50 1.92
N GLY A 83 -5.93 -3.84 1.82
CA GLY A 83 -5.26 -4.14 0.54
C GLY A 83 -4.85 -2.90 -0.27
N VAL A 84 -5.11 -1.69 0.24
CA VAL A 84 -4.79 -0.42 -0.42
C VAL A 84 -3.52 0.20 0.15
N TYR A 85 -2.68 0.69 -0.76
CA TYR A 85 -1.44 1.38 -0.46
C TYR A 85 -1.25 2.57 -1.40
N ARG A 86 -0.66 3.65 -0.91
CA ARG A 86 -0.15 4.76 -1.73
C ARG A 86 1.35 4.66 -1.78
N LEU A 87 1.91 4.57 -2.97
CA LEU A 87 3.35 4.57 -3.17
C LEU A 87 3.78 5.85 -3.86
N GLN A 88 5.00 6.31 -3.57
CA GLN A 88 5.65 7.42 -4.28
C GLN A 88 7.07 7.03 -4.68
N ASP A 89 7.50 7.47 -5.85
CA ASP A 89 8.85 7.23 -6.37
C ASP A 89 9.74 8.49 -6.31
N GLU A 90 10.99 8.36 -6.77
CA GLU A 90 11.96 9.46 -6.81
C GLU A 90 11.59 10.57 -7.79
N SER A 91 10.72 10.30 -8.77
CA SER A 91 10.15 11.32 -9.65
C SER A 91 9.18 12.26 -8.89
N GLY A 92 8.79 11.89 -7.68
CA GLY A 92 7.76 12.57 -6.89
C GLY A 92 6.33 12.23 -7.31
N SER A 93 6.14 11.33 -8.29
CA SER A 93 4.82 10.87 -8.71
C SER A 93 4.35 9.73 -7.83
N GLY A 94 3.03 9.59 -7.69
CA GLY A 94 2.41 8.59 -6.85
C GLY A 94 1.61 7.56 -7.63
N ILE A 95 1.44 6.36 -7.06
CA ILE A 95 0.48 5.37 -7.55
C ILE A 95 -0.38 4.83 -6.41
N TYR A 96 -1.67 4.69 -6.68
CA TYR A 96 -2.60 4.01 -5.80
C TYR A 96 -2.55 2.52 -6.15
N LEU A 97 -2.09 1.69 -5.23
CA LEU A 97 -1.94 0.25 -5.41
C LEU A 97 -3.04 -0.49 -4.64
N TYR A 98 -3.79 -1.33 -5.34
CA TYR A 98 -4.64 -2.35 -4.74
C TYR A 98 -4.02 -3.74 -4.90
N THR A 99 -3.99 -4.48 -3.79
CA THR A 99 -3.50 -5.86 -3.71
C THR A 99 -4.55 -6.76 -3.06
N VAL A 100 -4.33 -8.07 -3.13
CA VAL A 100 -5.18 -9.04 -2.42
C VAL A 100 -5.20 -8.72 -0.92
N ILE A 101 -6.39 -8.73 -0.32
CA ILE A 101 -6.57 -8.47 1.11
C ILE A 101 -5.91 -9.58 1.93
N GLY A 102 -5.03 -9.21 2.86
CA GLY A 102 -4.36 -10.13 3.77
C GLY A 102 -2.84 -9.97 3.75
N SER A 103 -2.13 -11.08 3.93
CA SER A 103 -0.67 -11.13 3.90
C SER A 103 -0.13 -11.21 2.46
N PRO A 104 0.99 -10.54 2.13
CA PRO A 104 1.79 -9.70 3.02
C PRO A 104 1.19 -8.30 3.17
N VAL A 105 1.41 -7.72 4.34
CA VAL A 105 1.12 -6.30 4.60
C VAL A 105 2.38 -5.50 4.27
N TYR A 106 2.25 -4.37 3.58
CA TYR A 106 3.36 -3.47 3.26
C TYR A 106 3.31 -2.20 4.12
N PRO A 107 4.03 -2.12 5.26
CA PRO A 107 3.96 -0.94 6.13
C PRO A 107 4.49 0.32 5.46
N MET A 108 4.03 1.48 5.93
CA MET A 108 4.61 2.77 5.57
C MET A 108 6.15 2.76 5.69
N GLY A 109 6.83 3.33 4.70
CA GLY A 109 8.29 3.38 4.60
C GLY A 109 8.92 2.22 3.83
N THR A 110 8.18 1.12 3.63
CA THR A 110 8.66 -0.03 2.85
C THR A 110 8.85 0.34 1.39
N VAL A 111 9.94 -0.10 0.78
CA VAL A 111 10.17 0.04 -0.65
C VAL A 111 9.72 -1.21 -1.38
N LEU A 112 8.83 -1.03 -2.36
CA LEU A 112 8.30 -2.11 -3.17
C LEU A 112 8.90 -2.03 -4.57
N ASP A 113 9.38 -3.17 -5.05
CA ASP A 113 9.70 -3.43 -6.45
C ASP A 113 8.57 -4.27 -7.05
N ILE A 114 7.93 -3.73 -8.08
CA ILE A 114 6.71 -4.27 -8.66
C ILE A 114 6.93 -4.58 -10.15
N ASN A 115 6.78 -5.85 -10.50
CA ASN A 115 6.59 -6.25 -11.89
C ASN A 115 5.09 -6.26 -12.23
N ALA A 116 4.60 -5.16 -12.80
CA ALA A 116 3.19 -5.02 -13.14
C ALA A 116 2.73 -5.85 -14.36
N THR A 117 3.66 -6.48 -15.09
CA THR A 117 3.32 -7.33 -16.24
C THR A 117 2.69 -8.66 -15.80
N GLY A 118 1.99 -9.34 -16.71
CA GLY A 118 1.39 -10.65 -16.44
C GLY A 118 0.09 -10.62 -15.64
N GLY A 119 -0.60 -9.48 -15.58
CA GLY A 119 -1.93 -9.35 -14.97
C GLY A 119 -2.28 -7.96 -14.44
N GLY A 120 -1.28 -7.12 -14.19
CA GLY A 120 -1.50 -5.76 -13.69
C GLY A 120 -2.33 -4.90 -14.64
N LYS A 121 -3.20 -4.08 -14.06
CA LYS A 121 -4.10 -3.18 -14.79
C LYS A 121 -4.10 -1.79 -14.18
N LEU A 122 -4.21 -0.78 -15.03
CA LEU A 122 -4.51 0.60 -14.64
C LEU A 122 -5.99 0.93 -14.94
N LEU A 123 -6.68 1.53 -13.98
CA LEU A 123 -8.04 2.04 -14.15
C LEU A 123 -8.31 3.18 -13.16
N LEU A 124 -9.38 3.94 -13.37
CA LEU A 124 -9.87 4.86 -12.35
C LEU A 124 -10.80 4.14 -11.37
N TYR A 125 -10.38 4.00 -10.11
CA TYR A 125 -11.23 3.52 -9.02
C TYR A 125 -11.61 4.69 -8.12
N ASN A 126 -12.91 4.98 -8.02
CA ASN A 126 -13.43 6.17 -7.33
C ASN A 126 -12.70 7.47 -7.74
N GLY A 127 -12.36 7.60 -9.03
CA GLY A 127 -11.69 8.77 -9.59
C GLY A 127 -10.17 8.82 -9.41
N ASP A 128 -9.57 7.88 -8.68
CA ASP A 128 -8.12 7.79 -8.48
C ASP A 128 -7.51 6.73 -9.41
N LEU A 129 -6.31 6.97 -9.92
CA LEU A 129 -5.65 6.04 -10.85
C LEU A 129 -5.02 4.89 -10.07
N GLU A 130 -5.68 3.74 -10.11
CA GLU A 130 -5.35 2.53 -9.37
C GLU A 130 -4.57 1.56 -10.26
N LEU A 131 -3.46 1.02 -9.73
CA LEU A 131 -2.82 -0.19 -10.18
C LEU A 131 -3.40 -1.37 -9.40
N MET A 132 -4.01 -2.32 -10.09
CA MET A 132 -4.60 -3.50 -9.47
C MET A 132 -4.20 -4.80 -10.20
N SER A 133 -4.60 -5.94 -9.64
CA SER A 133 -4.45 -7.27 -10.26
C SER A 133 -3.01 -7.70 -10.55
N VAL A 134 -2.02 -7.01 -9.99
CA VAL A 134 -0.63 -7.46 -10.03
C VAL A 134 -0.54 -8.76 -9.22
N PRO A 135 -0.03 -9.87 -9.81
CA PRO A 135 0.17 -11.10 -9.06
C PRO A 135 1.02 -10.83 -7.81
N GLN A 136 0.62 -11.37 -6.66
CA GLN A 136 1.28 -11.11 -5.38
C GLN A 136 2.78 -11.45 -5.41
N ALA A 137 3.16 -12.52 -6.11
CA ALA A 137 4.56 -12.93 -6.29
C ALA A 137 5.40 -11.90 -7.06
N ASN A 138 4.78 -10.95 -7.76
CA ASN A 138 5.44 -9.89 -8.51
C ASN A 138 5.60 -8.58 -7.70
N ILE A 139 5.15 -8.55 -6.44
CA ILE A 139 5.29 -7.41 -5.53
C ILE A 139 6.26 -7.82 -4.43
N THR A 140 7.51 -7.37 -4.55
CA THR A 140 8.58 -7.74 -3.63
C THR A 140 9.00 -6.56 -2.78
N GLN A 141 9.07 -6.75 -1.46
CA GLN A 141 9.76 -5.80 -0.59
C GLN A 141 11.26 -5.90 -0.84
N VAL A 142 11.91 -4.75 -1.05
CA VAL A 142 13.36 -4.68 -1.29
C VAL A 142 14.02 -3.76 -0.27
N SER A 143 15.30 -4.00 -0.02
CA SER A 143 16.13 -3.10 0.79
C SER A 143 16.34 -1.76 0.07
N GLY A 144 16.74 -0.74 0.83
CA GLY A 144 17.03 0.59 0.32
C GLY A 144 16.05 1.66 0.81
N THR A 145 16.33 2.90 0.43
CA THR A 145 15.56 4.07 0.86
C THR A 145 15.28 4.95 -0.35
N ILE A 146 14.03 5.34 -0.52
CA ILE A 146 13.63 6.40 -1.44
C ILE A 146 13.38 7.64 -0.58
N ASN A 147 14.10 8.72 -0.85
CA ASN A 147 13.98 9.97 -0.09
C ASN A 147 12.84 10.81 -0.66
N ILE A 148 11.67 10.74 -0.01
CA ILE A 148 10.51 11.54 -0.40
C ILE A 148 10.50 12.85 0.41
N THR A 149 10.56 13.98 -0.31
CA THR A 149 10.32 15.31 0.26
C THR A 149 8.89 15.75 -0.09
N PRO A 150 8.02 16.05 0.91
CA PRO A 150 6.68 16.55 0.64
C PRO A 150 6.70 17.84 -0.17
N ARG A 151 5.86 17.92 -1.20
CA ARG A 151 5.67 19.14 -1.98
C ARG A 151 4.94 20.19 -1.14
N VAL A 152 5.57 21.33 -0.87
CA VAL A 152 4.87 22.45 -0.23
C VAL A 152 3.88 23.05 -1.23
N ALA A 153 2.60 23.11 -0.86
CA ALA A 153 1.52 23.54 -1.75
C ALA A 153 0.37 24.17 -0.95
N THR A 154 -0.41 25.03 -1.62
CA THR A 154 -1.68 25.54 -1.09
C THR A 154 -2.81 24.54 -1.35
N VAL A 155 -3.95 24.75 -0.71
CA VAL A 155 -5.16 23.94 -0.97
C VAL A 155 -5.60 24.04 -2.43
N ALA A 156 -5.58 25.24 -3.01
CA ALA A 156 -5.95 25.45 -4.40
C ALA A 156 -5.00 24.73 -5.38
N ASP A 157 -3.69 24.70 -5.08
CA ASP A 157 -2.72 23.95 -5.88
C ASP A 157 -3.04 22.46 -5.91
N ILE A 158 -3.36 21.89 -4.74
CA ILE A 158 -3.69 20.46 -4.61
C ILE A 158 -4.98 20.14 -5.40
N ILE A 159 -6.00 20.98 -5.31
CA ILE A 159 -7.26 20.78 -6.04
C ILE A 159 -7.03 20.85 -7.55
N THR A 160 -6.28 21.85 -8.01
CA THR A 160 -5.98 22.07 -9.43
C THR A 160 -5.17 20.91 -10.03
N ASN A 161 -4.22 20.36 -9.26
CA ASN A 161 -3.29 19.33 -9.73
C ASN A 161 -3.67 17.90 -9.30
N LYS A 162 -4.88 17.69 -8.77
CA LYS A 162 -5.28 16.44 -8.08
C LYS A 162 -4.96 15.16 -8.87
N ASN A 163 -5.20 15.15 -10.17
CA ASN A 163 -5.00 13.95 -11.01
C ASN A 163 -3.50 13.62 -11.17
N THR A 164 -2.64 14.62 -11.21
CA THR A 164 -1.19 14.44 -11.36
C THR A 164 -0.54 14.15 -10.00
N TRP A 165 -1.06 14.71 -8.91
CA TRP A 165 -0.48 14.59 -7.57
C TRP A 165 -1.11 13.49 -6.72
N ALA A 166 -2.15 12.80 -7.21
CA ALA A 166 -2.75 11.67 -6.50
C ALA A 166 -1.68 10.64 -6.12
N SER A 167 -1.73 10.20 -4.86
CA SER A 167 -0.73 9.33 -4.20
C SER A 167 0.66 9.95 -4.00
N SER A 168 0.81 11.27 -4.05
CA SER A 168 2.06 11.97 -3.71
C SER A 168 1.95 12.76 -2.41
N LEU A 169 3.05 12.84 -1.65
CA LEU A 169 3.15 13.65 -0.44
C LEU A 169 3.17 15.14 -0.73
N VAL A 170 2.35 15.87 0.03
CA VAL A 170 2.23 17.31 0.05
C VAL A 170 2.29 17.83 1.49
N LYS A 171 2.68 19.09 1.66
CA LYS A 171 2.59 19.83 2.92
C LYS A 171 1.88 21.16 2.69
N ILE A 172 0.78 21.36 3.41
CA ILE A 172 0.05 22.62 3.45
C ILE A 172 0.54 23.39 4.67
N ASN A 173 1.05 24.60 4.45
CA ASN A 173 1.41 25.52 5.52
C ASN A 173 0.31 26.58 5.68
N ASN A 174 0.29 27.25 6.83
CA ASN A 174 -0.67 28.32 7.12
C ASN A 174 -2.14 27.87 7.02
N VAL A 175 -2.41 26.64 7.47
CA VAL A 175 -3.78 26.15 7.69
C VAL A 175 -4.42 27.05 8.74
N THR A 176 -5.58 27.61 8.40
CA THR A 176 -6.31 28.56 9.24
C THR A 176 -7.43 27.90 10.02
N SER A 177 -7.91 26.73 9.56
CA SER A 177 -8.95 25.96 10.24
C SER A 177 -8.89 24.48 9.89
N ILE A 178 -9.03 23.64 10.91
CA ILE A 178 -9.34 22.21 10.77
C ILE A 178 -10.61 21.96 11.57
N SER A 179 -11.70 21.63 10.89
CA SER A 179 -13.01 21.44 11.51
C SER A 179 -13.66 20.13 11.08
N GLN A 180 -14.31 19.42 12.00
CA GLN A 180 -15.05 18.22 11.65
C GLN A 180 -16.24 18.58 10.74
N ALA A 181 -16.30 17.97 9.57
CA ALA A 181 -17.37 18.15 8.60
C ALA A 181 -18.47 17.09 8.75
N SER A 182 -18.08 15.83 8.93
CA SER A 182 -19.00 14.70 9.09
C SER A 182 -18.30 13.50 9.74
N SER A 183 -19.09 12.54 10.22
CA SER A 183 -18.58 11.27 10.75
C SER A 183 -19.53 10.13 10.41
N ASN A 184 -18.99 8.93 10.24
CA ASN A 184 -19.75 7.69 10.09
C ASN A 184 -19.02 6.55 10.82
N SER A 185 -19.52 5.32 10.69
CA SER A 185 -18.94 4.14 11.37
C SER A 185 -17.50 3.83 10.93
N THR A 186 -17.09 4.26 9.74
CA THR A 186 -15.76 3.97 9.18
C THR A 186 -14.72 5.05 9.49
N GLY A 187 -15.15 6.28 9.79
CA GLY A 187 -14.23 7.37 10.07
C GLY A 187 -14.88 8.74 10.13
N VAL A 188 -14.03 9.76 10.24
CA VAL A 188 -14.39 11.17 10.36
C VAL A 188 -13.79 11.96 9.20
N THR A 189 -14.60 12.81 8.59
CA THR A 189 -14.14 13.77 7.57
C THR A 189 -13.96 15.14 8.23
N TYR A 190 -12.80 15.75 8.01
CA TYR A 190 -12.47 17.11 8.41
C TYR A 190 -12.36 18.00 7.17
N ASN A 191 -12.72 19.26 7.32
CA ASN A 191 -12.37 20.34 6.39
C ASN A 191 -11.03 20.93 6.83
N VAL A 192 -10.07 20.98 5.91
CA VAL A 192 -8.77 21.64 6.09
C VAL A 192 -8.75 22.87 5.20
N THR A 193 -8.63 24.04 5.81
CA THR A 193 -8.75 25.34 5.13
C THR A 193 -7.46 26.14 5.24
N ASP A 194 -7.00 26.70 4.13
CA ASP A 194 -6.00 27.78 4.10
C ASP A 194 -6.60 29.04 3.45
N ALA A 195 -5.78 30.04 3.14
CA ALA A 195 -6.25 31.27 2.49
C ALA A 195 -6.77 31.07 1.05
N THR A 196 -6.47 29.94 0.41
CA THR A 196 -6.77 29.65 -1.00
C THR A 196 -7.98 28.75 -1.19
N GLY A 197 -8.38 27.98 -0.17
CA GLY A 197 -9.54 27.11 -0.27
C GLY A 197 -9.70 26.15 0.89
N THR A 198 -10.58 25.17 0.71
CA THR A 198 -10.84 24.08 1.66
C THR A 198 -10.78 22.73 0.93
N LEU A 199 -10.11 21.75 1.52
CA LEU A 199 -10.13 20.35 1.08
C LEU A 199 -10.60 19.42 2.21
N SER A 200 -10.98 18.21 1.85
CA SER A 200 -11.37 17.18 2.81
C SER A 200 -10.18 16.35 3.30
N MET A 201 -10.16 16.03 4.57
CA MET A 201 -9.24 15.07 5.18
C MET A 201 -10.06 13.98 5.86
N PHE A 202 -10.03 12.76 5.33
CA PHE A 202 -10.72 11.63 5.94
C PHE A 202 -9.76 10.82 6.82
N VAL A 203 -10.21 10.51 8.03
CA VAL A 203 -9.45 9.72 9.00
C VAL A 203 -10.30 8.54 9.42
N ARG A 204 -9.83 7.32 9.12
CA ARG A 204 -10.50 6.08 9.49
C ARG A 204 -10.45 5.88 10.99
N THR A 205 -11.55 5.37 11.56
CA THR A 205 -11.60 4.97 12.96
C THR A 205 -10.53 3.92 13.28
N ALA A 206 -10.28 2.99 12.34
CA ALA A 206 -9.28 1.94 12.48
C ALA A 206 -7.83 2.45 12.58
N SER A 207 -7.57 3.70 12.15
CA SER A 207 -6.22 4.28 12.23
C SER A 207 -5.81 4.67 13.65
N GLY A 208 -6.77 4.91 14.53
CA GLY A 208 -6.53 5.45 15.87
C GLY A 208 -5.93 6.86 15.89
N ILE A 209 -5.84 7.55 14.74
CA ILE A 209 -5.27 8.89 14.65
C ILE A 209 -6.22 9.90 15.30
N THR A 210 -5.72 10.64 16.29
CA THR A 210 -6.43 11.79 16.87
C THR A 210 -6.04 13.05 16.11
N VAL A 211 -7.02 13.76 15.57
CA VAL A 211 -6.80 14.99 14.79
C VAL A 211 -6.63 16.19 15.71
N ASN A 212 -5.49 16.88 15.59
CA ASN A 212 -5.28 18.19 16.22
C ASN A 212 -5.98 19.27 15.41
N THR A 213 -7.18 19.69 15.83
CA THR A 213 -7.95 20.72 15.12
C THR A 213 -7.35 22.13 15.23
N SER A 214 -6.34 22.33 16.09
CA SER A 214 -5.61 23.60 16.23
C SER A 214 -4.34 23.67 15.39
N GLY A 215 -4.03 22.64 14.60
CA GLY A 215 -2.87 22.60 13.73
C GLY A 215 -2.88 23.69 12.66
N THR A 216 -1.69 24.20 12.38
CA THR A 216 -1.41 25.27 11.39
C THR A 216 -0.68 24.76 10.15
N SER A 217 -0.29 23.49 10.13
CA SER A 217 0.17 22.80 8.94
C SER A 217 -0.32 21.35 8.90
N VAL A 218 -0.49 20.82 7.69
CA VAL A 218 -0.87 19.43 7.45
C VAL A 218 0.05 18.83 6.40
N THR A 219 0.71 17.72 6.72
CA THR A 219 1.45 16.88 5.77
C THR A 219 0.62 15.64 5.46
N GLY A 220 0.52 15.25 4.19
CA GLY A 220 -0.25 14.06 3.83
C GLY A 220 -0.11 13.73 2.37
N TYR A 221 -0.83 12.72 1.92
CA TYR A 221 -0.85 12.33 0.51
C TYR A 221 -2.17 12.71 -0.14
N VAL A 222 -2.11 13.17 -1.38
CA VAL A 222 -3.32 13.50 -2.14
C VAL A 222 -4.06 12.21 -2.50
N SER A 223 -5.37 12.21 -2.34
CA SER A 223 -6.25 11.13 -2.78
C SER A 223 -7.50 11.70 -3.44
N ILE A 224 -8.17 10.89 -4.24
CA ILE A 224 -9.43 11.26 -4.88
C ILE A 224 -10.50 10.26 -4.44
N TYR A 225 -11.65 10.77 -4.01
CA TYR A 225 -12.83 9.96 -3.76
C TYR A 225 -14.00 10.49 -4.59
N ASN A 226 -14.37 9.71 -5.60
CA ASN A 226 -15.23 10.10 -6.72
C ASN A 226 -14.68 11.34 -7.42
N THR A 227 -15.22 12.52 -7.10
CA THR A 227 -14.79 13.79 -7.67
C THR A 227 -14.09 14.68 -6.64
N THR A 228 -14.16 14.32 -5.36
CA THR A 228 -13.64 15.09 -4.23
C THR A 228 -12.14 14.87 -4.07
N THR A 229 -11.38 15.95 -4.07
CA THR A 229 -9.97 15.93 -3.68
C THR A 229 -9.86 15.81 -2.16
N GLN A 230 -9.06 14.87 -1.71
CA GLN A 230 -8.81 14.60 -0.30
C GLN A 230 -7.32 14.62 0.01
N ILE A 231 -6.99 14.81 1.29
CA ILE A 231 -5.67 14.55 1.85
C ILE A 231 -5.77 13.44 2.90
N GLY A 232 -4.93 12.42 2.77
CA GLY A 232 -4.76 11.38 3.77
C GLY A 232 -3.55 11.71 4.66
N ILE A 233 -3.75 11.72 5.97
CA ILE A 233 -2.65 11.81 6.94
C ILE A 233 -2.15 10.41 7.30
N ARG A 234 -0.89 10.31 7.68
CA ARG A 234 -0.23 9.05 8.02
C ARG A 234 -0.19 8.86 9.52
N THR A 235 -0.02 9.95 10.27
CA THR A 235 0.04 9.95 11.73
C THR A 235 -0.58 11.23 12.30
N ALA A 236 -0.77 11.30 13.62
CA ALA A 236 -1.17 12.57 14.27
C ALA A 236 -0.10 13.68 14.12
N ALA A 237 1.19 13.31 14.03
CA ALA A 237 2.31 14.24 13.92
C ALA A 237 2.40 14.93 12.55
N ASP A 238 1.61 14.47 11.57
CA ASP A 238 1.45 15.14 10.29
C ASP A 238 0.66 16.46 10.43
N ILE A 239 0.02 16.71 11.57
CA ILE A 239 -0.70 17.95 11.89
C ILE A 239 0.07 18.69 12.99
N GLN A 240 0.62 19.87 12.66
CA GLN A 240 1.44 20.69 13.57
C GLN A 240 0.82 22.07 13.77
#